data_AF-A0A859DSR5-F1
#
_entry.id   AF-A0A859DSR5-F1
#
_cell.length_a   1.000
_cell.length_b   1.000
_cell.length_c   1.000
_cell.angle_alpha   90.00
_cell.angle_beta   90.00
_cell.angle_gamma   90.00
#
_symmetry.space_group_name_H-M   'P 1'
#
loop_
_entity.id
_entity.type
_entity.pdbx_description
1 polymer ?
#
loop_
_entity_poly.entity_id
_entity_poly.type
_entity_poly.pdbx_seq_one_letter_code
_entity_poly.pdbx_strand_id
1 'polypeptide(L)'
;MIAIQSFSTEYYQLIVTCDEDVFKDGVVSVIANRALTKYNVPPEIFEKCSALTEDGIEELKRFPAIICQENTEMKGVTSPNQFCMLCYIQKVMAAGKNIKIAFKPIAPIQQIKLCDKRNAMFFGLNMDCAITDLNQSAWSVRKINVFEAFKEAGIPGVPMPV
;
A
#
# COMPACT_ATOMS: atom_id res chain seq x y z
N MET A 1 -10.74 -12.26 12.85
CA MET A 1 -11.32 -11.66 11.62
C MET A 1 -11.95 -10.27 11.85
N ILE A 2 -11.76 -9.63 13.02
CA ILE A 2 -12.41 -8.36 13.38
C ILE A 2 -11.86 -7.14 12.60
N ALA A 3 -10.56 -7.12 12.29
CA ALA A 3 -9.92 -5.94 11.68
C ALA A 3 -10.46 -5.59 10.27
N ILE A 4 -10.91 -6.58 9.51
CA ILE A 4 -11.37 -6.37 8.13
C ILE A 4 -12.71 -5.62 8.09
N GLN A 5 -13.62 -5.95 9.00
CA GLN A 5 -14.93 -5.31 9.10
C GLN A 5 -14.83 -3.82 9.51
N SER A 6 -13.76 -3.43 10.18
CA SER A 6 -13.53 -2.04 10.60
C SER A 6 -12.73 -1.21 9.59
N PHE A 7 -12.31 -1.79 8.46
CA PHE A 7 -11.51 -1.04 7.49
C PHE A 7 -12.34 0.00 6.76
N SER A 8 -11.70 1.13 6.48
CA SER A 8 -12.24 2.09 5.53
C SER A 8 -12.46 1.43 4.18
N THR A 9 -13.63 1.70 3.61
CA THR A 9 -13.97 1.41 2.22
C THR A 9 -13.78 2.64 1.32
N GLU A 10 -13.24 3.74 1.85
CA GLU A 10 -13.03 4.98 1.10
C GLU A 10 -11.57 5.20 0.73
N TYR A 11 -10.65 4.75 1.59
CA TYR A 11 -9.21 4.94 1.42
C TYR A 11 -8.46 3.64 1.62
N TYR A 12 -7.35 3.50 0.89
CA TYR A 12 -6.36 2.47 1.17
C TYR A 12 -4.94 3.03 1.05
N GLN A 13 -3.99 2.36 1.68
CA GLN A 13 -2.58 2.73 1.68
C GLN A 13 -1.82 1.86 0.69
N LEU A 14 -0.95 2.47 -0.10
CA LEU A 14 0.03 1.76 -0.91
C LEU A 14 1.42 2.05 -0.37
N ILE A 15 2.11 1.00 0.06
CA ILE A 15 3.47 1.05 0.57
C ILE A 15 4.34 0.20 -0.36
N VAL A 16 5.28 0.85 -1.04
CA VAL A 16 6.28 0.19 -1.86
C VAL A 16 7.62 0.32 -1.15
N THR A 17 8.34 -0.78 -0.99
CA THR A 17 9.64 -0.83 -0.30
C THR A 17 10.70 -1.54 -1.13
N CYS A 18 11.96 -1.21 -0.87
CA CYS A 18 13.14 -1.89 -1.42
C CYS A 18 13.74 -2.90 -0.41
N ASP A 19 13.07 -3.18 0.71
CA ASP A 19 13.50 -4.20 1.66
C ASP A 19 13.54 -5.59 0.98
N GLU A 20 14.60 -6.36 1.20
CA GLU A 20 14.82 -7.65 0.49
C GLU A 20 13.83 -8.75 0.92
N ASP A 21 13.37 -8.73 2.18
CA ASP A 21 12.52 -9.75 2.80
C ASP A 21 11.26 -9.12 3.46
N VAL A 22 10.49 -8.35 2.68
CA VAL A 22 9.32 -7.55 3.12
C VAL A 22 8.40 -8.26 4.12
N PHE A 23 8.14 -9.55 3.92
CA PHE A 23 7.13 -10.31 4.67
C PHE A 23 7.69 -11.19 5.80
N LYS A 24 9.01 -11.20 6.02
CA LYS A 24 9.65 -12.07 7.01
C LYS A 24 9.44 -11.59 8.45
N ASP A 25 9.64 -10.29 8.67
CA ASP A 25 9.68 -9.70 10.01
C ASP A 25 8.40 -8.95 10.40
N GLY A 26 7.45 -8.81 9.46
CA GLY A 26 6.22 -8.02 9.68
C GLY A 26 6.49 -6.52 9.89
N VAL A 27 7.65 -6.03 9.43
CA VAL A 27 8.04 -4.63 9.50
C VAL A 27 8.68 -4.23 8.17
N VAL A 28 8.25 -3.11 7.61
CA VAL A 28 8.88 -2.48 6.44
C VAL A 28 9.42 -1.10 6.78
N SER A 29 10.39 -0.64 5.99
CA SER A 29 10.93 0.71 6.06
C SER A 29 10.60 1.50 4.80
N VAL A 30 10.27 2.78 4.97
CA VAL A 30 10.14 3.75 3.86
C VAL A 30 10.92 5.01 4.18
N ILE A 31 11.47 5.66 3.16
CA ILE A 31 12.21 6.92 3.34
C ILE A 31 11.20 8.04 3.64
N ALA A 32 11.44 8.82 4.69
CA ALA A 32 10.51 9.83 5.18
C ALA A 32 10.13 10.89 4.12
N ASN A 33 11.06 11.28 3.25
CA ASN A 33 10.79 12.28 2.20
C ASN A 33 9.96 11.74 1.02
N ARG A 34 9.65 10.44 1.00
CA ARG A 34 8.78 9.78 0.01
C ARG A 34 7.52 9.18 0.66
N ALA A 35 7.34 9.39 1.95
CA ALA A 35 6.17 8.94 2.68
C ALA A 35 5.16 10.07 2.82
N LEU A 36 3.92 9.77 2.45
CA LEU A 36 2.76 10.63 2.63
C LEU A 36 2.95 12.06 2.08
N THR A 37 3.57 12.18 0.89
CA THR A 37 3.83 13.48 0.27
C THR A 37 2.56 14.08 -0.34
N LYS A 38 2.52 15.42 -0.48
CA LYS A 38 1.34 16.19 -0.92
C LYS A 38 0.71 15.72 -2.24
N TYR A 39 1.50 15.13 -3.14
CA TYR A 39 1.01 14.68 -4.45
C TYR A 39 0.59 13.20 -4.46
N ASN A 40 0.93 12.44 -3.43
CA ASN A 40 0.68 11.01 -3.32
C ASN A 40 -0.41 10.67 -2.29
N VAL A 41 -1.07 11.69 -1.74
CA VAL A 41 -2.06 11.56 -0.68
C VAL A 41 -3.18 12.58 -0.92
N PRO A 42 -4.46 12.23 -0.73
CA PRO A 42 -5.56 13.19 -0.76
C PRO A 42 -5.32 14.35 0.21
N PRO A 43 -5.64 15.60 -0.14
CA PRO A 43 -5.34 16.77 0.70
C PRO A 43 -5.82 16.62 2.15
N GLU A 44 -7.01 16.06 2.35
CA GLU A 44 -7.62 15.84 3.66
C GLU A 44 -6.86 14.82 4.52
N ILE A 45 -6.20 13.84 3.90
CA ILE A 45 -5.36 12.85 4.59
C ILE A 45 -3.95 13.40 4.79
N PHE A 46 -3.45 14.19 3.84
CA PHE A 46 -2.15 14.83 3.94
C PHE A 46 -2.10 15.76 5.16
N GLU A 47 -3.10 16.61 5.35
CA GLU A 47 -3.17 17.55 6.46
C GLU A 47 -3.20 16.87 7.83
N LYS A 48 -3.89 15.74 7.95
CA LYS A 48 -4.06 15.02 9.22
C LYS A 48 -2.93 14.05 9.53
N CYS A 49 -2.43 13.34 8.52
CA CYS A 49 -1.59 12.16 8.73
C CYS A 49 -0.11 12.36 8.36
N SER A 50 0.25 13.33 7.53
CA SER A 50 1.64 13.46 7.04
C SER A 50 2.65 13.78 8.14
N ALA A 51 2.21 14.47 9.20
CA ALA A 51 3.04 14.78 10.37
C ALA A 51 3.25 13.57 11.31
N LEU A 52 2.56 12.45 11.08
CA LEU A 52 2.62 11.25 11.93
C LEU A 52 2.37 11.54 13.42
N THR A 53 1.43 12.44 13.73
CA THR A 53 0.92 12.62 15.09
C THR A 53 0.22 11.34 15.56
N GLU A 54 -0.03 11.21 16.86
CA GLU A 54 -0.75 10.05 17.40
C GLU A 54 -2.11 9.87 16.73
N ASP A 55 -2.91 10.95 16.63
CA ASP A 55 -4.20 10.94 15.94
C ASP A 55 -4.08 10.59 14.45
N GLY A 56 -3.07 11.14 13.77
CA GLY A 56 -2.83 10.85 12.36
C GLY A 56 -2.44 9.39 12.12
N ILE A 57 -1.67 8.79 13.03
CA ILE A 57 -1.32 7.36 13.00
C ILE A 57 -2.55 6.49 13.27
N GLU A 58 -3.37 6.83 14.26
CA GLU A 58 -4.60 6.09 14.54
C GLU A 58 -5.58 6.16 13.37
N GLU A 59 -5.65 7.30 12.68
CA GLU A 59 -6.42 7.42 11.43
C GLU A 59 -5.89 6.48 10.34
N LEU A 60 -4.57 6.47 10.09
CA LEU A 60 -3.95 5.60 9.09
C LEU A 60 -4.18 4.11 9.39
N LYS A 61 -4.20 3.70 10.66
CA LYS A 61 -4.46 2.30 11.05
C LYS A 61 -5.84 1.79 10.63
N ARG A 62 -6.80 2.69 10.40
CA ARG A 62 -8.15 2.33 9.90
C ARG A 62 -8.17 2.03 8.40
N PHE A 63 -7.11 2.37 7.67
CA PHE A 63 -7.05 2.14 6.23
C PHE A 63 -6.38 0.79 5.95
N PRO A 64 -6.98 -0.07 5.10
CA PRO A 64 -6.31 -1.25 4.59
C PRO A 64 -5.02 -0.84 3.85
N ALA A 65 -3.99 -1.67 3.91
CA ALA A 65 -2.71 -1.39 3.27
C ALA A 65 -2.34 -2.50 2.28
N ILE A 66 -1.88 -2.11 1.09
CA ILE A 66 -1.16 -3.01 0.18
C ILE A 66 0.33 -2.71 0.34
N ILE A 67 1.10 -3.73 0.71
CA ILE A 67 2.54 -3.65 0.83
C ILE A 67 3.17 -4.44 -0.32
N CYS A 68 3.99 -3.76 -1.13
CA CYS A 68 4.68 -4.29 -2.29
C CYS A 68 6.19 -4.13 -2.11
N GLN A 69 6.96 -5.03 -2.71
CA GLN A 69 8.34 -4.72 -3.06
C GLN A 69 8.37 -3.93 -4.39
N GLU A 70 9.41 -3.14 -4.65
CA GLU A 70 9.62 -2.55 -5.97
C GLU A 70 9.59 -3.62 -7.09
N ASN A 71 8.98 -3.28 -8.21
CA ASN A 71 9.01 -4.10 -9.42
C ASN A 71 10.45 -4.34 -9.89
N THR A 72 10.72 -5.56 -10.37
CA THR A 72 12.06 -5.98 -10.79
C THR A 72 12.61 -5.22 -12.00
N GLU A 73 11.72 -4.67 -12.84
CA GLU A 73 12.06 -3.98 -14.07
C GLU A 73 11.19 -2.74 -14.29
N MET A 74 11.63 -1.83 -15.16
CA MET A 74 10.87 -0.63 -15.53
C MET A 74 9.57 -0.96 -16.29
N LYS A 75 8.70 0.05 -16.46
CA LYS A 75 7.44 -0.05 -17.21
C LYS A 75 6.47 -1.08 -16.64
N GLY A 76 6.50 -1.27 -15.31
CA GLY A 76 5.56 -2.16 -14.64
C GLY A 76 5.88 -3.64 -14.73
N VAL A 77 7.07 -4.01 -15.20
CA VAL A 77 7.45 -5.42 -15.34
C VAL A 77 7.96 -5.95 -14.00
N THR A 78 7.43 -7.09 -13.58
CA THR A 78 7.73 -7.76 -12.30
C THR A 78 7.83 -9.27 -12.50
N SER A 79 8.47 -9.95 -11.56
CA SER A 79 8.53 -11.41 -11.55
C SER A 79 7.14 -12.02 -11.31
N PRO A 80 6.76 -13.11 -12.01
CA PRO A 80 5.54 -13.88 -11.70
C PRO A 80 5.48 -14.43 -10.27
N ASN A 81 6.64 -14.54 -9.62
CA ASN A 81 6.77 -15.03 -8.24
C ASN A 81 6.80 -13.89 -7.21
N GLN A 82 6.70 -12.63 -7.64
CA GLN A 82 6.62 -11.49 -6.74
C GLN A 82 5.17 -11.32 -6.27
N PHE A 83 5.00 -11.30 -4.95
CA PHE A 83 3.72 -11.08 -4.30
C PHE A 83 3.75 -9.74 -3.58
N CYS A 84 2.61 -9.07 -3.57
CA CYS A 84 2.29 -8.06 -2.58
C CYS A 84 1.33 -8.65 -1.55
N MET A 85 1.12 -7.95 -0.44
CA MET A 85 0.17 -8.39 0.57
C MET A 85 -0.84 -7.30 0.90
N LEU A 86 -2.11 -7.70 0.98
CA LEU A 86 -3.09 -6.96 1.76
C LEU A 86 -2.75 -7.16 3.23
N CYS A 87 -2.66 -6.06 3.95
CA CYS A 87 -2.16 -5.98 5.31
C CYS A 87 -3.00 -4.99 6.11
N TYR A 88 -2.80 -5.01 7.42
CA TYR A 88 -3.19 -3.91 8.29
C TYR A 88 -2.01 -3.39 9.09
N ILE A 89 -2.00 -2.08 9.31
CA ILE A 89 -0.91 -1.41 10.00
C ILE A 89 -1.11 -1.51 11.51
N GLN A 90 -0.09 -1.95 12.23
CA GLN A 90 -0.10 -2.11 13.69
C GLN A 90 0.57 -0.95 14.40
N LYS A 91 1.69 -0.47 13.84
CA LYS A 91 2.51 0.57 14.45
C LYS A 91 3.28 1.32 13.38
N VAL A 92 3.44 2.62 13.59
CA VAL A 92 4.28 3.49 12.76
C VAL A 92 5.28 4.17 13.68
N MET A 93 6.54 4.24 13.27
CA MET A 93 7.62 4.85 14.05
C MET A 93 8.58 5.59 13.13
N ALA A 94 8.79 6.89 13.39
CA ALA A 94 9.87 7.63 12.77
C ALA A 94 11.23 7.16 13.33
N ALA A 95 12.17 6.86 12.45
CA ALA A 95 13.50 6.36 12.76
C ALA A 95 14.55 7.10 11.89
N GLY A 96 14.89 8.32 12.30
CA GLY A 96 15.80 9.19 11.57
C GLY A 96 15.23 9.58 10.20
N LYS A 97 15.89 9.18 9.11
CA LYS A 97 15.43 9.44 7.73
C LYS A 97 14.42 8.42 7.21
N ASN A 98 14.13 7.39 7.98
CA ASN A 98 13.19 6.33 7.62
C ASN A 98 11.99 6.33 8.55
N ILE A 99 10.89 5.74 8.08
CA ILE A 99 9.72 5.41 8.88
C ILE A 99 9.59 3.89 8.87
N LYS A 100 9.53 3.28 10.05
CA LYS A 100 9.26 1.86 10.22
C LYS A 100 7.77 1.64 10.42
N ILE A 101 7.23 0.70 9.66
CA ILE A 101 5.81 0.36 9.67
C ILE A 101 5.68 -1.12 10.00
N ALA A 102 5.18 -1.42 11.20
CA ALA A 102 4.82 -2.77 11.59
C ALA A 102 3.43 -3.10 11.06
N PHE A 103 3.26 -4.29 10.50
CA PHE A 103 2.02 -4.71 9.86
C PHE A 103 1.73 -6.18 10.15
N LYS A 104 0.46 -6.56 9.97
CA LYS A 104 0.07 -7.97 9.94
C LYS A 104 -0.51 -8.32 8.58
N PRO A 105 -0.03 -9.39 7.94
CA PRO A 105 -0.54 -9.82 6.65
C PRO A 105 -1.96 -10.38 6.76
N ILE A 106 -2.75 -10.18 5.71
CA ILE A 106 -4.12 -10.66 5.57
C ILE A 106 -4.22 -11.65 4.40
N ALA A 107 -3.82 -11.22 3.20
CA ALA A 107 -3.92 -12.05 2.00
C ALA A 107 -2.78 -11.75 1.03
N PRO A 108 -2.11 -12.78 0.48
CA PRO A 108 -1.14 -12.60 -0.59
C PRO A 108 -1.84 -12.32 -1.91
N ILE A 109 -1.24 -11.45 -2.73
CA ILE A 109 -1.73 -11.06 -4.04
C ILE A 109 -0.56 -11.12 -5.01
N GLN A 110 -0.74 -11.73 -6.18
CA GLN A 110 0.30 -11.71 -7.21
C GLN A 110 0.49 -10.27 -7.71
N GLN A 111 1.69 -9.70 -7.52
CA GLN A 111 1.93 -8.29 -7.82
C GLN A 111 1.73 -7.97 -9.32
N ILE A 112 1.99 -8.95 -10.19
CA ILE A 112 1.72 -8.84 -11.63
C ILE A 112 0.26 -8.49 -11.95
N LYS A 113 -0.69 -8.84 -11.08
CA LYS A 113 -2.11 -8.48 -11.24
C LYS A 113 -2.37 -6.99 -11.04
N LEU A 114 -1.57 -6.32 -10.21
CA LEU A 114 -1.62 -4.86 -10.03
C LEU A 114 -0.85 -4.14 -11.15
N CYS A 115 0.14 -4.80 -11.75
CA CYS A 115 0.89 -4.25 -12.86
C CYS A 115 0.14 -4.28 -14.20
N ASP A 116 -0.85 -5.17 -14.35
CA ASP A 116 -1.72 -5.18 -15.52
C ASP A 116 -2.45 -3.82 -15.65
N LYS A 117 -2.34 -3.18 -16.82
CA LYS A 117 -2.85 -1.82 -17.02
C LYS A 117 -4.36 -1.68 -16.78
N ARG A 118 -5.13 -2.70 -17.17
CA ARG A 118 -6.58 -2.69 -16.96
C ARG A 118 -6.88 -2.77 -15.47
N ASN A 119 -6.17 -3.60 -14.73
CA ASN A 119 -6.37 -3.72 -13.29
C ASN A 119 -5.87 -2.51 -12.51
N ALA A 120 -4.70 -1.99 -12.87
CA ALA A 120 -4.04 -0.84 -12.24
C ALA A 120 -4.97 0.37 -12.08
N MET A 121 -5.85 0.61 -13.07
CA MET A 121 -6.80 1.72 -13.04
C MET A 121 -7.77 1.62 -11.85
N PHE A 122 -8.19 0.41 -11.46
CA PHE A 122 -9.09 0.22 -10.32
C PHE A 122 -8.42 0.54 -8.99
N PHE A 123 -7.08 0.41 -8.93
CA PHE A 123 -6.27 0.76 -7.77
C PHE A 123 -5.74 2.20 -7.87
N GLY A 124 -6.04 2.95 -8.93
CA GLY A 124 -5.51 4.30 -9.12
C GLY A 124 -3.98 4.32 -9.22
N LEU A 125 -3.41 3.28 -9.84
CA LEU A 125 -1.97 3.15 -10.08
C LEU A 125 -1.63 3.67 -11.47
N ASN A 126 -0.56 4.46 -11.57
CA ASN A 126 0.00 4.89 -12.84
C ASN A 126 1.01 3.87 -13.37
N MET A 127 0.61 3.15 -14.41
CA MET A 127 1.42 2.17 -15.14
C MET A 127 1.81 2.62 -16.55
N ASP A 128 1.53 3.88 -16.91
CA ASP A 128 1.79 4.43 -18.25
C ASP A 128 3.14 5.15 -18.37
N CYS A 129 3.96 5.11 -17.32
CA CYS A 129 5.30 5.68 -17.27
C CYS A 129 6.39 4.61 -17.08
N ALA A 130 7.65 4.98 -17.34
CA ALA A 130 8.78 4.08 -17.14
C ALA A 130 9.01 3.76 -15.65
N ILE A 131 8.86 4.76 -14.78
CA ILE A 131 8.90 4.61 -13.32
C ILE A 131 7.45 4.66 -12.84
N THR A 132 6.84 3.49 -12.73
CA THR A 132 5.45 3.33 -12.26
C THR A 132 5.34 3.53 -10.76
N ASP A 133 4.11 3.64 -10.25
CA ASP A 133 3.86 3.67 -8.79
C ASP A 133 4.45 2.47 -8.05
N LEU A 134 4.65 1.33 -8.73
CA LEU A 134 5.22 0.11 -8.15
C LEU A 134 6.73 -0.03 -8.40
N ASN A 135 7.36 0.91 -9.11
CA ASN A 135 8.81 0.94 -9.36
C ASN A 135 9.58 1.86 -8.40
N GLN A 136 8.89 2.52 -7.47
CA GLN A 136 9.51 3.48 -6.59
C GLN A 136 9.04 3.30 -5.16
N SER A 137 9.99 3.10 -4.25
CA SER A 137 9.73 3.04 -2.82
C SER A 137 9.13 4.33 -2.33
N ALA A 138 7.90 4.24 -1.82
CA ALA A 138 7.08 5.35 -1.36
C ALA A 138 5.94 4.83 -0.49
N TRP A 139 5.36 5.72 0.31
CA TRP A 139 4.11 5.47 1.02
C TRP A 139 3.08 6.50 0.60
N SER A 140 1.95 6.03 0.11
CA SER A 140 0.86 6.83 -0.43
C SER A 140 -0.49 6.37 0.11
N VAL A 141 -1.51 7.21 -0.03
CA VAL A 141 -2.90 6.87 0.26
C VAL A 141 -3.71 7.17 -0.98
N ARG A 142 -4.64 6.27 -1.33
CA ARG A 142 -5.53 6.42 -2.47
C ARG A 142 -6.97 6.49 -1.98
N LYS A 143 -7.76 7.40 -2.54
CA LYS A 143 -9.20 7.53 -2.26
C LYS A 143 -10.00 6.54 -3.12
N ILE A 144 -9.83 5.26 -2.82
CA ILE A 144 -10.35 4.12 -3.58
C ILE A 144 -10.81 3.06 -2.59
N ASN A 145 -11.98 2.48 -2.85
CA ASN A 145 -12.42 1.26 -2.20
C ASN A 145 -11.58 0.08 -2.71
N VAL A 146 -10.54 -0.29 -1.97
CA VAL A 146 -9.61 -1.34 -2.40
C VAL A 146 -10.29 -2.71 -2.53
N PHE A 147 -11.36 -2.96 -1.76
CA PHE A 147 -12.09 -4.21 -1.79
C PHE A 147 -12.92 -4.35 -3.08
N GLU A 148 -13.58 -3.26 -3.50
CA GLU A 148 -14.20 -3.21 -4.83
C GLU A 148 -13.16 -3.32 -5.93
N ALA A 149 -12.00 -2.67 -5.79
CA ALA A 149 -10.92 -2.78 -6.76
C ALA A 149 -10.44 -4.24 -6.94
N PHE A 150 -10.29 -5.00 -5.84
CA PHE A 150 -9.96 -6.43 -5.91
C PHE A 150 -11.03 -7.23 -6.65
N LYS A 151 -12.31 -6.94 -6.40
CA LYS A 151 -13.44 -7.59 -7.06
C LYS A 151 -13.46 -7.31 -8.57
N GLU A 152 -13.34 -6.05 -8.97
CA GLU A 152 -13.33 -5.63 -10.38
C GLU A 152 -12.11 -6.17 -11.14
N ALA A 153 -10.96 -6.27 -10.48
CA ALA A 153 -9.73 -6.85 -11.04
C ALA A 153 -9.75 -8.39 -11.10
N GLY A 154 -10.80 -9.04 -10.57
CA GLY A 154 -10.92 -10.49 -10.53
C GLY A 154 -9.83 -11.17 -9.68
N ILE A 155 -9.35 -10.51 -8.62
CA ILE A 155 -8.31 -11.04 -7.73
C ILE A 155 -8.99 -11.93 -6.66
N PRO A 156 -8.76 -13.26 -6.68
CA PRO A 156 -9.45 -14.17 -5.76
C PRO A 156 -8.82 -14.16 -4.36
N GLY A 157 -9.56 -14.67 -3.39
CA GLY A 157 -9.02 -14.98 -2.06
C GLY A 157 -8.79 -13.77 -1.15
N VAL A 158 -9.23 -12.58 -1.56
CA VAL A 158 -9.20 -11.40 -0.69
C VAL A 158 -10.46 -11.37 0.17
N PRO A 159 -10.33 -11.35 1.51
CA PRO A 159 -11.48 -11.24 2.40
C PRO A 159 -12.10 -9.85 2.30
N MET A 160 -13.43 -9.80 2.23
CA MET A 160 -14.20 -8.57 2.10
C MET A 160 -14.74 -8.12 3.48
N PRO A 161 -14.83 -6.80 3.75
CA PRO A 161 -15.72 -6.31 4.79
C PRO A 161 -17.16 -6.69 4.41
N VAL A 162 -17.90 -7.25 5.36
CA VAL A 162 -19.30 -7.69 5.20
C VAL A 162 -20.22 -6.61 5.73
#